data_AF-A0A1F4S8G9-F1
#
_entry.id   AF-A0A1F4S8G9-F1
#
_cell.length_a   1.000
_cell.length_b   1.000
_cell.length_c   1.000
_cell.angle_alpha   90.00
_cell.angle_beta   90.00
_cell.angle_gamma   90.00
#
_symmetry.space_group_name_H-M   'P 1'
#
loop_
_entity.id
_entity.type
_entity.pdbx_description
1 polymer ?
#
loop_
_entity_poly.entity_id
_entity_poly.type
_entity_poly.pdbx_seq_one_letter_code
_entity_poly.pdbx_strand_id
1 'polypeptide(L)'
;MISGIRAYSVSDLGFGEAGKGTITDFLGRKIGRPFLNCRCSGGDQSSRSVYEPSRSHAFHLYGSTTFNPNSTTYVSSGFCYSSRRALDEEYILREKGVKRPLGRLKLSLNSPLVFPFHEMICKMLSASQGEKMAGTVGLGVGLAVLDSRRGDKSGIFFRDLFDETILRRKLLVLLAEKEAMAQDILKAASLESKDKVRLIYEQYVRELNIDRLITIYANHGYYLKDNVVSEKYLIESMLDGTPTIFELTHGALIDEFFGFRPHIGKVSSVFSSVRKTIGSSLIDKNDDNLNLDEICDSVVKIGVLRPYQVRLGPGPFPTEIFDPNLYELLSDIGRATEWQGAFRVGWLDLPALKYAIAINDGMDYLAITCLDVLSGVKPLKVCTSYQYEGDLTNLEKYFYWEKIGRDKAKITGFKKTELLFTEEAHAERTPILFKCRPLDFITFGGFDGDIHLAKRLSDLPSGAREIVDFIGSGDGLSVPVGIVSVSPYCDDKFFVAEDLTPVTAERLLRNGHSRENGNLFLRKQDGSPLSRG
;
A
#
# COMPACT_ATOMS: atom_id res chain seq x y z
N MET A 1 -13.96 -27.89 0.93
CA MET A 1 -14.50 -26.53 0.72
C MET A 1 -13.47 -25.56 0.15
N ILE A 2 -12.20 -25.58 0.58
CA ILE A 2 -11.18 -24.58 0.20
C ILE A 2 -10.72 -24.65 -1.28
N SER A 3 -10.84 -25.81 -1.94
CA SER A 3 -10.46 -25.98 -3.37
C SER A 3 -11.26 -25.13 -4.37
N GLY A 4 -12.33 -24.45 -3.93
CA GLY A 4 -13.14 -23.53 -4.73
C GLY A 4 -12.77 -22.05 -4.61
N ILE A 5 -11.88 -21.68 -3.66
CA ILE A 5 -11.51 -20.29 -3.43
C ILE A 5 -10.67 -19.79 -4.61
N ARG A 6 -11.08 -18.65 -5.19
CA ARG A 6 -10.34 -17.94 -6.24
C ARG A 6 -10.05 -16.53 -5.76
N ALA A 7 -8.90 -16.34 -5.13
CA ALA A 7 -8.54 -15.07 -4.52
C ALA A 7 -7.20 -14.54 -5.02
N TYR A 8 -7.11 -13.23 -5.16
CA TYR A 8 -5.90 -12.51 -5.58
C TYR A 8 -5.61 -11.40 -4.57
N SER A 9 -4.34 -11.17 -4.25
CA SER A 9 -3.88 -10.00 -3.49
C SER A 9 -3.02 -9.13 -4.38
N VAL A 10 -3.39 -7.86 -4.52
CA VAL A 10 -2.66 -6.89 -5.34
C VAL A 10 -1.94 -5.90 -4.43
N SER A 11 -0.62 -5.99 -4.38
CA SER A 11 0.26 -5.17 -3.53
C SER A 11 1.23 -4.35 -4.38
N ASP A 12 1.68 -3.21 -3.87
CA ASP A 12 2.67 -2.36 -4.54
C ASP A 12 4.01 -2.54 -3.82
N LEU A 13 5.04 -2.93 -4.57
CA LEU A 13 6.34 -3.26 -4.00
C LEU A 13 7.20 -2.02 -3.72
N GLY A 14 6.82 -0.85 -4.22
CA GLY A 14 7.58 0.40 -4.07
C GLY A 14 7.09 1.28 -2.92
N PHE A 15 7.19 2.59 -3.13
CA PHE A 15 6.70 3.62 -2.21
C PHE A 15 5.25 4.07 -2.49
N GLY A 16 4.51 3.34 -3.31
CA GLY A 16 3.20 3.75 -3.83
C GLY A 16 3.27 4.14 -5.31
N GLU A 17 2.11 4.48 -5.87
CA GLU A 17 1.95 4.87 -7.28
C GLU A 17 2.37 3.83 -8.33
N ALA A 18 2.59 2.56 -7.99
CA ALA A 18 2.96 1.53 -8.98
C ALA A 18 1.81 1.08 -9.90
N GLY A 19 0.64 1.74 -9.90
CA GLY A 19 -0.46 1.38 -10.80
C GLY A 19 -1.31 0.19 -10.34
N LYS A 20 -1.39 -0.09 -9.02
CA LYS A 20 -2.27 -1.15 -8.47
C LYS A 20 -3.71 -1.10 -8.98
N GLY A 21 -4.27 0.11 -9.12
CA GLY A 21 -5.64 0.30 -9.58
C GLY A 21 -5.89 -0.23 -10.97
N THR A 22 -4.98 0.06 -11.91
CA THR A 22 -5.11 -0.38 -13.30
C THR A 22 -4.92 -1.89 -13.42
N ILE A 23 -4.05 -2.51 -12.60
CA ILE A 23 -3.90 -3.96 -12.52
C ILE A 23 -5.12 -4.62 -11.89
N THR A 24 -5.66 -4.03 -10.82
CA THR A 24 -6.88 -4.54 -10.14
C THR A 24 -8.09 -4.50 -11.08
N ASP A 25 -8.26 -3.39 -11.82
CA ASP A 25 -9.30 -3.28 -12.85
C ASP A 25 -9.13 -4.32 -13.97
N PHE A 26 -7.90 -4.48 -14.48
CA PHE A 26 -7.60 -5.49 -15.50
C PHE A 26 -7.94 -6.91 -15.05
N LEU A 27 -7.51 -7.31 -13.84
CA LEU A 27 -7.85 -8.61 -13.26
C LEU A 27 -9.38 -8.77 -13.14
N GLY A 28 -10.07 -7.76 -12.63
CA GLY A 28 -11.53 -7.79 -12.48
C GLY A 28 -12.27 -7.98 -13.80
N ARG A 29 -11.80 -7.37 -14.90
CA ARG A 29 -12.37 -7.58 -16.25
C ARG A 29 -12.23 -9.01 -16.74
N LYS A 30 -11.14 -9.70 -16.36
CA LYS A 30 -10.85 -11.07 -16.78
C LYS A 30 -11.65 -12.13 -16.02
N ILE A 31 -12.22 -11.78 -14.86
CA ILE A 31 -13.04 -12.72 -14.08
C ILE A 31 -14.34 -13.10 -14.82
N GLY A 32 -14.94 -12.18 -15.59
CA GLY A 32 -16.10 -12.46 -16.46
C GLY A 32 -17.42 -12.80 -15.75
N ARG A 33 -17.44 -12.90 -14.42
CA ARG A 33 -18.61 -13.22 -13.57
C ARG A 33 -18.64 -12.33 -12.31
N PRO A 34 -19.72 -12.31 -11.50
CA PRO A 34 -19.75 -11.55 -10.25
C PRO A 34 -18.56 -11.85 -9.32
N PHE A 35 -17.98 -10.80 -8.73
CA PHE A 35 -16.82 -10.91 -7.85
C PHE A 35 -16.75 -9.78 -6.81
N LEU A 36 -15.94 -10.00 -5.78
CA LEU A 36 -15.65 -9.01 -4.75
C LEU A 36 -14.32 -8.29 -5.01
N ASN A 37 -14.32 -6.97 -4.84
CA ASN A 37 -13.11 -6.20 -4.60
C ASN A 37 -13.10 -5.78 -3.13
N CYS A 38 -12.20 -6.39 -2.36
CA CYS A 38 -12.05 -6.19 -0.93
C CYS A 38 -11.01 -5.10 -0.63
N ARG A 39 -11.46 -4.02 0.01
CA ARG A 39 -10.64 -2.98 0.61
C ARG A 39 -10.25 -3.43 2.03
N CYS A 40 -9.04 -3.98 2.15
CA CYS A 40 -8.58 -4.71 3.35
C CYS A 40 -8.11 -3.77 4.47
N SER A 41 -7.13 -2.93 4.16
CA SER A 41 -6.49 -2.07 5.14
C SER A 41 -6.16 -0.72 4.53
N GLY A 42 -5.88 0.23 5.39
CA GLY A 42 -5.52 1.57 4.99
C GLY A 42 -6.68 2.52 5.09
N GLY A 43 -6.77 3.41 4.11
CA GLY A 43 -7.88 4.31 4.02
C GLY A 43 -8.01 4.96 2.66
N ASP A 44 -9.01 5.82 2.55
CA ASP A 44 -9.33 6.65 1.39
C ASP A 44 -8.29 7.76 1.12
N GLN A 45 -7.13 7.70 1.80
CA GLN A 45 -5.94 8.51 1.52
C GLN A 45 -5.14 8.03 0.29
N SER A 46 -5.31 6.77 -0.13
CA SER A 46 -4.66 6.21 -1.32
C SER A 46 -5.66 6.13 -2.46
N SER A 47 -5.53 7.03 -3.43
CA SER A 47 -6.34 6.98 -4.65
C SER A 47 -5.80 5.90 -5.60
N ARG A 48 -6.69 5.34 -6.43
CA ARG A 48 -6.33 4.42 -7.50
C ARG A 48 -6.99 4.81 -8.80
N SER A 49 -6.19 5.33 -9.72
CA SER A 49 -6.67 5.74 -11.02
C SER A 49 -6.94 4.56 -11.94
N VAL A 50 -8.08 4.62 -12.63
CA VAL A 50 -8.49 3.70 -13.69
C VAL A 50 -8.91 4.53 -14.90
N TYR A 51 -8.48 4.08 -16.07
CA TYR A 51 -8.65 4.78 -17.34
C TYR A 51 -9.30 3.84 -18.35
N GLU A 52 -10.55 4.14 -18.71
CA GLU A 52 -11.23 3.61 -19.90
C GLU A 52 -11.21 4.69 -20.99
N PRO A 53 -11.35 4.34 -22.28
CA PRO A 53 -11.40 5.32 -23.37
C PRO A 53 -12.48 6.42 -23.18
N SER A 54 -13.62 6.07 -22.59
CA SER A 54 -14.76 6.99 -22.41
C SER A 54 -14.81 7.69 -21.05
N ARG A 55 -14.07 7.20 -20.04
CA ARG A 55 -14.11 7.73 -18.68
C ARG A 55 -12.90 7.31 -17.86
N SER A 56 -12.54 8.15 -16.91
CA SER A 56 -11.50 7.84 -15.93
C SER A 56 -11.92 8.27 -14.53
N HIS A 57 -11.39 7.61 -13.50
CA HIS A 57 -11.62 8.02 -12.12
C HIS A 57 -10.51 7.52 -11.20
N ALA A 58 -10.19 8.33 -10.20
CA ALA A 58 -9.31 7.98 -9.10
C ALA A 58 -10.17 7.51 -7.92
N PHE A 59 -10.23 6.20 -7.72
CA PHE A 59 -11.06 5.57 -6.70
C PHE A 59 -10.44 5.72 -5.30
N HIS A 60 -11.25 6.14 -4.32
CA HIS A 60 -10.82 6.39 -2.94
C HIS A 60 -11.38 5.34 -1.98
N LEU A 61 -12.70 5.30 -1.78
CA LEU A 61 -13.37 4.25 -1.01
C LEU A 61 -13.72 3.06 -1.90
N TYR A 62 -14.36 3.33 -3.04
CA TYR A 62 -14.83 2.28 -3.96
C TYR A 62 -13.64 1.50 -4.53
N GLY A 63 -13.82 0.21 -4.86
CA GLY A 63 -12.78 -0.60 -5.47
C GLY A 63 -12.46 -0.12 -6.88
N SER A 64 -11.20 -0.28 -7.34
CA SER A 64 -10.81 0.12 -8.71
C SER A 64 -11.60 -0.57 -9.82
N THR A 65 -12.25 -1.69 -9.51
CA THR A 65 -13.06 -2.46 -10.46
C THR A 65 -14.50 -1.95 -10.58
N THR A 66 -14.87 -0.83 -9.95
CA THR A 66 -16.27 -0.38 -9.87
C THR A 66 -16.88 -0.02 -11.23
N PHE A 67 -16.06 0.32 -12.24
CA PHE A 67 -16.56 0.47 -13.62
C PHE A 67 -17.07 -0.84 -14.24
N ASN A 68 -16.58 -1.99 -13.79
CA ASN A 68 -17.10 -3.29 -14.17
C ASN A 68 -18.42 -3.56 -13.42
N PRO A 69 -19.55 -3.83 -14.11
CA PRO A 69 -20.85 -4.04 -13.49
C PRO A 69 -20.92 -5.29 -12.60
N ASN A 70 -20.04 -6.27 -12.81
CA ASN A 70 -19.95 -7.50 -12.01
C ASN A 70 -19.21 -7.32 -10.68
N SER A 71 -18.53 -6.18 -10.49
CA SER A 71 -17.79 -5.88 -9.27
C SER A 71 -18.71 -5.40 -8.15
N THR A 72 -18.55 -5.99 -6.97
CA THR A 72 -19.03 -5.45 -5.69
C THR A 72 -17.84 -5.05 -4.83
N THR A 73 -17.84 -3.82 -4.32
CA THR A 73 -16.82 -3.38 -3.36
C THR A 73 -17.22 -3.83 -1.97
N TYR A 74 -16.34 -4.53 -1.26
CA TYR A 74 -16.45 -4.81 0.16
C TYR A 74 -15.39 -4.00 0.93
N VAL A 75 -15.82 -3.22 1.92
CA VAL A 75 -14.95 -2.44 2.79
C VAL A 75 -14.89 -3.13 4.14
N SER A 76 -13.71 -3.68 4.46
CA SER A 76 -13.53 -4.46 5.68
C SER A 76 -13.35 -3.58 6.93
N SER A 77 -13.39 -4.21 8.10
CA SER A 77 -13.15 -3.57 9.40
C SER A 77 -11.74 -2.97 9.54
N GLY A 78 -10.77 -3.40 8.71
CA GLY A 78 -9.41 -2.85 8.68
C GLY A 78 -9.26 -1.54 7.89
N PHE A 79 -10.30 -1.11 7.18
CA PHE A 79 -10.26 0.05 6.28
C PHE A 79 -10.87 1.30 6.92
N CYS A 80 -10.09 2.38 7.02
CA CYS A 80 -10.48 3.64 7.63
C CYS A 80 -10.89 4.69 6.58
N TYR A 81 -12.10 5.26 6.68
CA TYR A 81 -12.59 6.15 5.62
C TYR A 81 -13.51 7.26 6.11
N SER A 82 -13.68 8.29 5.29
CA SER A 82 -14.66 9.35 5.48
C SER A 82 -15.99 8.94 4.82
N SER A 83 -17.05 8.81 5.62
CA SER A 83 -18.40 8.56 5.07
C SER A 83 -18.91 9.72 4.21
N ARG A 84 -18.44 10.95 4.44
CA ARG A 84 -18.73 12.10 3.59
C ARG A 84 -18.14 11.88 2.19
N ARG A 85 -16.84 11.59 2.10
CA ARG A 85 -16.18 11.35 0.80
C ARG A 85 -16.71 10.11 0.10
N ALA A 86 -17.16 9.11 0.85
CA ALA A 86 -17.87 7.96 0.29
C ALA A 86 -19.11 8.37 -0.51
N LEU A 87 -19.92 9.29 0.03
CA LEU A 87 -21.12 9.81 -0.61
C LEU A 87 -20.79 10.79 -1.74
N ASP A 88 -19.72 11.58 -1.61
CA ASP A 88 -19.25 12.45 -2.70
C ASP A 88 -18.77 11.60 -3.90
N GLU A 89 -17.99 10.54 -3.64
CA GLU A 89 -17.52 9.60 -4.67
C GLU A 89 -18.68 8.86 -5.34
N GLU A 90 -19.70 8.48 -4.56
CA GLU A 90 -20.95 7.89 -5.05
C GLU A 90 -21.61 8.75 -6.14
N TYR A 91 -21.76 10.05 -5.86
CA TYR A 91 -22.35 11.02 -6.79
C TYR A 91 -21.52 11.13 -8.07
N ILE A 92 -20.20 11.28 -7.95
CA ILE A 92 -19.27 11.37 -9.08
C ILE A 92 -19.35 10.10 -9.96
N LEU A 93 -19.46 8.93 -9.34
CA LEU A 93 -19.56 7.66 -10.06
C LEU A 93 -20.86 7.57 -10.88
N ARG A 94 -21.99 8.08 -10.35
CA ARG A 94 -23.24 8.16 -11.11
C ARG A 94 -23.10 9.03 -12.35
N GLU A 95 -22.49 10.21 -12.22
CA GLU A 95 -22.24 11.11 -13.35
C GLU A 95 -21.34 10.46 -14.40
N LYS A 96 -20.41 9.58 -13.98
CA LYS A 96 -19.55 8.78 -14.86
C LYS A 96 -20.22 7.50 -15.39
N GLY A 97 -21.54 7.40 -15.30
CA GLY A 97 -22.33 6.31 -15.88
C GLY A 97 -22.31 5.00 -15.08
N VAL A 98 -21.88 5.03 -13.82
CA VAL A 98 -21.95 3.86 -12.94
C VAL A 98 -23.37 3.68 -12.42
N LYS A 99 -24.04 2.61 -12.85
CA LYS A 99 -25.40 2.31 -12.40
C LYS A 99 -25.39 1.81 -10.94
N ARG A 100 -26.19 2.46 -10.09
CA ARG A 100 -26.40 2.12 -8.66
C ARG A 100 -25.09 1.84 -7.90
N PRO A 101 -24.16 2.82 -7.74
CA PRO A 101 -22.90 2.60 -7.03
C PRO A 101 -23.11 2.06 -5.62
N LEU A 102 -24.04 2.66 -4.85
CA LEU A 102 -24.42 2.16 -3.51
C LEU A 102 -24.92 0.71 -3.54
N GLY A 103 -25.67 0.30 -4.57
CA GLY A 103 -26.14 -1.10 -4.66
C GLY A 103 -25.02 -2.13 -4.74
N ARG A 104 -23.78 -1.70 -5.00
CA ARG A 104 -22.58 -2.53 -5.15
C ARG A 104 -21.50 -2.19 -4.12
N LEU A 105 -21.86 -1.51 -3.04
CA LEU A 105 -20.99 -1.21 -1.92
C LEU A 105 -21.47 -1.98 -0.69
N LYS A 106 -20.56 -2.74 -0.06
CA LYS A 106 -20.78 -3.49 1.17
C LYS A 106 -19.80 -2.99 2.24
N LEU A 107 -20.30 -2.64 3.41
CA LEU A 107 -19.54 -2.00 4.48
C LEU A 107 -19.56 -2.87 5.75
N SER A 108 -18.40 -3.04 6.38
CA SER A 108 -18.32 -3.58 7.74
C SER A 108 -18.81 -2.55 8.76
N LEU A 109 -19.53 -3.04 9.78
CA LEU A 109 -19.93 -2.23 10.96
C LEU A 109 -18.73 -1.71 11.76
N ASN A 110 -17.61 -2.42 11.67
CA ASN A 110 -16.41 -2.19 12.46
C ASN A 110 -15.35 -1.36 11.72
N SER A 111 -15.67 -0.82 10.53
CA SER A 111 -14.74 0.09 9.84
C SER A 111 -14.61 1.42 10.60
N PRO A 112 -13.39 1.88 10.92
CA PRO A 112 -13.17 3.15 11.60
C PRO A 112 -13.41 4.35 10.67
N LEU A 113 -13.86 5.47 11.24
CA LEU A 113 -14.25 6.64 10.46
C LEU A 113 -13.31 7.84 10.60
N VAL A 114 -13.10 8.52 9.47
CA VAL A 114 -12.41 9.81 9.37
C VAL A 114 -13.43 10.94 9.47
N PHE A 115 -13.07 11.96 10.23
CA PHE A 115 -13.90 13.12 10.56
C PHE A 115 -13.14 14.40 10.17
N PRO A 116 -13.83 15.54 9.99
CA PRO A 116 -13.18 16.74 9.46
C PRO A 116 -12.12 17.30 10.42
N PHE A 117 -12.29 17.11 11.73
CA PHE A 117 -11.26 17.45 12.71
C PHE A 117 -9.96 16.65 12.52
N HIS A 118 -10.03 15.38 12.11
CA HIS A 118 -8.82 14.61 11.80
C HIS A 118 -8.06 15.24 10.63
N GLU A 119 -8.78 15.66 9.59
CA GLU A 119 -8.22 16.31 8.41
C GLU A 119 -7.54 17.64 8.78
N MET A 120 -8.25 18.50 9.51
CA MET A 120 -7.77 19.82 9.91
C MET A 120 -6.53 19.73 10.80
N ILE A 121 -6.54 18.86 11.82
CA ILE A 121 -5.37 18.65 12.70
C ILE A 121 -4.18 18.10 11.91
N CYS A 122 -4.41 17.17 10.97
CA CYS A 122 -3.37 16.64 10.10
C CYS A 122 -2.71 17.76 9.27
N LYS A 123 -3.51 18.67 8.72
CA LYS A 123 -3.02 19.84 7.97
C LYS A 123 -2.27 20.83 8.86
N MET A 124 -2.77 21.11 10.07
CA MET A 124 -2.08 21.97 11.04
C MET A 124 -0.71 21.42 11.44
N LEU A 125 -0.63 20.12 11.77
CA LEU A 125 0.64 19.46 12.09
C LEU A 125 1.64 19.58 10.93
N SER A 126 1.18 19.31 9.71
CA SER A 126 2.03 19.38 8.52
C SER A 126 2.51 20.81 8.25
N ALA A 127 1.63 21.80 8.39
CA ALA A 127 1.98 23.21 8.26
C ALA A 127 3.01 23.64 9.32
N SER A 128 2.87 23.18 10.57
CA SER A 128 3.81 23.53 11.66
C SER A 128 5.20 22.89 11.51
N GLN A 129 5.29 21.74 10.83
CA GLN A 129 6.54 21.00 10.67
C GLN A 129 7.42 21.52 9.52
N GLY A 130 6.84 22.24 8.55
CA GLY A 130 7.57 22.76 7.40
C GLY A 130 8.35 21.65 6.69
N GLU A 131 9.65 21.88 6.44
CA GLU A 131 10.54 20.92 5.78
C GLU A 131 10.73 19.59 6.54
N LYS A 132 10.41 19.53 7.85
CA LYS A 132 10.49 18.31 8.67
C LYS A 132 9.25 17.42 8.53
N MET A 133 8.31 17.74 7.64
CA MET A 133 7.09 16.98 7.45
C MET A 133 7.37 15.52 7.06
N ALA A 134 6.47 14.61 7.46
CA ALA A 134 6.55 13.20 7.07
C ALA A 134 6.06 12.94 5.63
N GLY A 135 5.29 13.88 5.03
CA GLY A 135 4.67 13.74 3.71
C GLY A 135 3.30 13.08 3.75
N THR A 136 2.29 13.79 4.29
CA THR A 136 0.91 13.26 4.40
C THR A 136 0.06 13.71 3.21
N VAL A 137 -1.00 12.96 2.89
CA VAL A 137 -2.00 13.39 1.91
C VAL A 137 -2.90 14.52 2.47
N GLY A 138 -2.84 14.76 3.79
CA GLY A 138 -3.61 15.82 4.45
C GLY A 138 -5.06 15.43 4.75
N LEU A 139 -5.39 14.13 4.71
CA LEU A 139 -6.76 13.60 4.85
C LEU A 139 -7.09 13.07 6.26
N GLY A 140 -6.15 13.12 7.20
CA GLY A 140 -6.41 12.76 8.60
C GLY A 140 -6.60 11.26 8.92
N VAL A 141 -6.55 10.37 7.93
CA VAL A 141 -6.69 8.91 8.13
C VAL A 141 -5.71 8.38 9.18
N GLY A 142 -4.45 8.82 9.19
CA GLY A 142 -3.49 8.39 10.20
C GLY A 142 -3.91 8.73 11.64
N LEU A 143 -4.50 9.91 11.86
CA LEU A 143 -5.03 10.31 13.17
C LEU A 143 -6.29 9.50 13.53
N ALA A 144 -7.18 9.29 12.57
CA ALA A 144 -8.38 8.48 12.76
C ALA A 144 -8.04 7.01 13.12
N VAL A 145 -7.01 6.44 12.47
CA VAL A 145 -6.52 5.11 12.79
C VAL A 145 -5.95 5.06 14.20
N LEU A 146 -5.16 6.05 14.63
CA LEU A 146 -4.64 6.11 16.01
C LEU A 146 -5.77 6.21 17.04
N ASP A 147 -6.80 7.01 16.79
CA ASP A 147 -7.96 7.11 17.68
C ASP A 147 -8.77 5.80 17.71
N SER A 148 -8.91 5.12 16.57
CA SER A 148 -9.62 3.83 16.49
C SER A 148 -8.96 2.70 17.29
N ARG A 149 -7.63 2.74 17.48
CA ARG A 149 -6.89 1.75 18.30
C ARG A 149 -7.30 1.76 19.77
N ARG A 150 -7.96 2.83 20.22
CA ARG A 150 -8.51 2.94 21.58
C ARG A 150 -9.80 2.14 21.75
N GLY A 151 -10.30 1.51 20.68
CA GLY A 151 -11.51 0.69 20.69
C GLY A 151 -12.73 1.48 21.13
N ASP A 152 -13.67 0.84 21.83
CA ASP A 152 -14.93 1.45 22.26
C ASP A 152 -14.80 2.59 23.27
N LYS A 153 -13.60 2.82 23.83
CA LYS A 153 -13.35 3.94 24.74
C LYS A 153 -13.55 5.29 24.07
N SER A 154 -13.03 5.46 22.85
CA SER A 154 -13.15 6.72 22.10
C SER A 154 -13.10 6.57 20.59
N GLY A 155 -12.74 5.40 20.04
CA GLY A 155 -12.73 5.16 18.61
C GLY A 155 -14.14 5.17 18.04
N ILE A 156 -14.34 5.88 16.94
CA ILE A 156 -15.62 5.94 16.23
C ILE A 156 -15.57 5.00 15.02
N PHE A 157 -16.51 4.06 14.99
CA PHE A 157 -16.70 3.08 13.93
C PHE A 157 -18.04 3.30 13.24
N PHE A 158 -18.24 2.68 12.08
CA PHE A 158 -19.45 2.86 11.30
C PHE A 158 -20.73 2.52 12.09
N ARG A 159 -20.71 1.49 12.92
CA ARG A 159 -21.82 1.12 13.82
C ARG A 159 -22.28 2.24 14.76
N ASP A 160 -21.37 3.12 15.16
CA ASP A 160 -21.70 4.21 16.09
C ASP A 160 -22.61 5.26 15.41
N LEU A 161 -22.69 5.30 14.08
CA LEU A 161 -23.58 6.21 13.35
C LEU A 161 -25.07 5.89 13.54
N PHE A 162 -25.39 4.70 14.05
CA PHE A 162 -26.77 4.28 14.34
C PHE A 162 -27.22 4.61 15.77
N ASP A 163 -26.31 5.04 16.65
CA ASP A 163 -26.61 5.40 18.04
C ASP A 163 -26.08 6.81 18.33
N GLU A 164 -26.98 7.79 18.26
CA GLU A 164 -26.64 9.19 18.52
C GLU A 164 -26.07 9.44 19.92
N THR A 165 -26.46 8.64 20.92
CA THR A 165 -25.96 8.78 22.30
C THR A 165 -24.49 8.37 22.39
N ILE A 166 -24.16 7.22 21.81
CA ILE A 166 -22.78 6.73 21.73
C ILE A 166 -21.93 7.67 20.87
N LEU A 167 -22.44 8.07 19.70
CA LEU A 167 -21.75 8.97 18.77
C LEU A 167 -21.44 10.31 19.45
N ARG A 168 -22.42 10.93 20.13
CA ARG A 168 -22.25 12.19 20.87
C ARG A 168 -21.18 12.07 21.94
N ARG A 169 -21.22 11.01 22.75
CA ARG A 169 -20.24 10.77 23.81
C ARG A 169 -18.82 10.66 23.25
N LYS A 170 -18.62 9.87 22.20
CA LYS A 170 -17.30 9.66 21.59
C LYS A 170 -16.80 10.94 20.90
N LEU A 171 -17.67 11.67 20.19
CA LEU A 171 -17.33 12.94 19.54
C LEU A 171 -16.94 14.02 20.56
N LEU A 172 -17.63 14.14 21.70
CA LEU A 172 -17.27 15.09 22.76
C LEU A 172 -15.83 14.89 23.23
N VAL A 173 -15.45 13.64 23.49
CA VAL A 173 -14.09 13.28 23.94
C VAL A 173 -13.07 13.64 22.87
N LEU A 174 -13.28 13.17 21.63
CA LEU A 174 -12.32 13.40 20.56
C LEU A 174 -12.18 14.88 20.19
N LEU A 175 -13.30 15.62 20.11
CA LEU A 175 -13.26 17.05 19.80
C LEU A 175 -12.53 17.85 20.87
N ALA A 176 -12.73 17.55 22.16
CA ALA A 176 -12.00 18.21 23.23
C ALA A 176 -10.48 17.96 23.16
N GLU A 177 -10.09 16.71 22.89
CA GLU A 177 -8.67 16.36 22.70
C GLU A 177 -8.07 17.02 21.46
N LYS A 178 -8.80 17.06 20.34
CA LYS A 178 -8.33 17.69 19.10
C LYS A 178 -8.27 19.20 19.22
N GLU A 179 -9.19 19.82 19.94
CA GLU A 179 -9.16 21.26 20.25
C GLU A 179 -7.90 21.61 21.06
N ALA A 180 -7.60 20.84 22.11
CA ALA A 180 -6.37 21.03 22.88
C ALA A 180 -5.12 20.89 21.99
N MET A 181 -5.09 19.85 21.15
CA MET A 181 -4.01 19.65 20.18
C MET A 181 -3.89 20.81 19.18
N ALA A 182 -5.01 21.33 18.66
CA ALA A 182 -5.04 22.44 17.73
C ALA A 182 -4.43 23.71 18.36
N GLN A 183 -4.81 24.00 19.61
CA GLN A 183 -4.28 25.12 20.38
C GLN A 183 -2.78 24.97 20.65
N ASP A 184 -2.32 23.77 20.98
CA ASP A 184 -0.90 23.50 21.20
C ASP A 184 -0.08 23.67 19.92
N ILE A 185 -0.59 23.18 18.78
CA ILE A 185 0.05 23.40 17.47
C ILE A 185 0.11 24.89 17.14
N LEU A 186 -0.98 25.64 17.36
CA LEU A 186 -1.03 27.08 17.11
C LEU A 186 -0.02 27.85 17.97
N LYS A 187 0.16 27.46 19.24
CA LYS A 187 1.16 28.06 20.15
C LYS A 187 2.59 27.72 19.73
N ALA A 188 2.82 26.50 19.27
CA ALA A 188 4.15 26.02 18.87
C ALA A 188 4.58 26.44 17.46
N ALA A 189 3.66 26.97 16.64
CA ALA A 189 3.93 27.37 15.27
C ALA A 189 5.02 28.46 15.19
N SER A 190 6.00 28.26 14.32
CA SER A 190 7.03 29.25 13.98
C SER A 190 6.43 30.48 13.29
N LEU A 191 7.14 31.63 13.27
CA LEU A 191 6.65 32.82 12.57
C LEU A 191 6.27 32.52 11.10
N GLU A 192 7.05 31.69 10.42
CA GLU A 192 6.84 31.32 9.01
C GLU A 192 5.58 30.48 8.79
N SER A 193 5.23 29.59 9.74
CA SER A 193 4.07 28.70 9.62
C SER A 193 2.80 29.24 10.29
N LYS A 194 2.94 30.30 11.12
CA LYS A 194 1.88 30.79 12.01
C LYS A 194 0.61 31.19 11.27
N ASP A 195 0.72 31.91 10.16
CA ASP A 195 -0.46 32.38 9.42
C ASP A 195 -1.22 31.20 8.79
N LYS A 196 -0.50 30.24 8.18
CA LYS A 196 -1.12 29.04 7.61
C LYS A 196 -1.81 28.19 8.68
N VAL A 197 -1.15 27.96 9.82
CA VAL A 197 -1.73 27.23 10.95
C VAL A 197 -2.95 27.95 11.51
N ARG A 198 -2.87 29.28 11.66
CA ARG A 198 -3.97 30.12 12.15
C ARG A 198 -5.19 30.05 11.24
N LEU A 199 -5.03 30.12 9.92
CA LEU A 199 -6.16 30.03 8.98
C LEU A 199 -6.89 28.68 9.10
N ILE A 200 -6.15 27.58 9.26
CA ILE A 200 -6.74 26.25 9.45
C ILE A 200 -7.44 26.15 10.81
N TYR A 201 -6.88 26.76 11.86
CA TYR A 201 -7.51 26.82 13.18
C TYR A 201 -8.81 27.65 13.17
N GLU A 202 -8.83 28.80 12.49
CA GLU A 202 -10.04 29.61 12.32
C GLU A 202 -11.13 28.83 11.57
N GLN A 203 -10.75 28.03 10.57
CA GLN A 203 -11.66 27.09 9.90
C GLN A 203 -12.18 26.01 10.85
N TYR A 204 -11.30 25.41 11.65
CA TYR A 204 -11.64 24.40 12.67
C TYR A 204 -12.74 24.92 13.61
N VAL A 205 -12.54 26.09 14.22
CA VAL A 205 -13.49 26.70 15.16
C VAL A 205 -14.82 27.03 14.48
N ARG A 206 -14.79 27.49 13.22
CA ARG A 206 -16.00 27.87 12.48
C ARG A 206 -16.85 26.67 12.05
N GLU A 207 -16.21 25.58 11.62
CA GLU A 207 -16.89 24.46 10.95
C GLU A 207 -17.25 23.30 11.89
N LEU A 208 -16.51 23.14 12.99
CA LEU A 208 -16.70 22.01 13.90
C LEU A 208 -17.65 22.36 15.05
N ASN A 209 -18.93 22.23 14.78
CA ASN A 209 -19.98 22.24 15.79
C ASN A 209 -20.47 20.80 16.06
N ILE A 210 -20.52 20.41 17.34
CA ILE A 210 -20.85 19.04 17.72
C ILE A 210 -22.26 18.62 17.27
N ASP A 211 -23.28 19.46 17.44
CA ASP A 211 -24.66 19.11 17.08
C ASP A 211 -24.81 18.94 15.56
N ARG A 212 -24.11 19.79 14.79
CA ARG A 212 -24.03 19.63 13.33
C ARG A 212 -23.33 18.33 12.94
N LEU A 213 -22.21 18.00 13.57
CA LEU A 213 -21.49 16.75 13.28
C LEU A 213 -22.37 15.53 13.58
N ILE A 214 -23.03 15.49 14.74
CA ILE A 214 -23.95 14.39 15.07
C ILE A 214 -25.04 14.26 14.02
N THR A 215 -25.70 15.36 13.67
CA THR A 215 -26.78 15.37 12.67
C THR A 215 -26.30 14.86 11.31
N ILE A 216 -25.17 15.37 10.83
CA ILE A 216 -24.59 14.98 9.53
C ILE A 216 -24.25 13.49 9.52
N TYR A 217 -23.58 13.00 10.57
CA TYR A 217 -23.07 11.64 10.59
C TYR A 217 -24.15 10.59 10.94
N ALA A 218 -25.17 10.94 11.73
CA ALA A 218 -26.37 10.12 11.88
C ALA A 218 -27.12 9.98 10.55
N ASN A 219 -27.24 11.07 9.78
CA ASN A 219 -27.79 11.01 8.42
C ASN A 219 -26.96 10.13 7.48
N HIS A 220 -25.63 10.19 7.55
CA HIS A 220 -24.77 9.26 6.80
C HIS A 220 -25.06 7.80 7.17
N GLY A 221 -25.23 7.50 8.46
CA GLY A 221 -25.65 6.18 8.93
C GLY A 221 -26.99 5.75 8.30
N TYR A 222 -27.98 6.64 8.29
CA TYR A 222 -29.28 6.38 7.66
C TYR A 222 -29.17 6.09 6.16
N TYR A 223 -28.39 6.89 5.41
CA TYR A 223 -28.23 6.72 3.95
C TYR A 223 -27.49 5.44 3.57
N LEU A 224 -26.59 4.95 4.42
CA LEU A 224 -25.73 3.82 4.16
C LEU A 224 -26.14 2.55 4.91
N LYS A 225 -27.29 2.56 5.60
CA LYS A 225 -27.76 1.42 6.42
C LYS A 225 -27.89 0.12 5.63
N ASP A 226 -28.37 0.21 4.38
CA ASP A 226 -28.60 -0.95 3.52
C ASP A 226 -27.30 -1.47 2.86
N ASN A 227 -26.18 -0.74 3.04
CA ASN A 227 -24.85 -1.16 2.59
C ASN A 227 -24.13 -2.03 3.63
N VAL A 228 -24.61 -2.07 4.86
CA VAL A 228 -23.96 -2.79 5.94
C VAL A 228 -24.13 -4.29 5.77
N VAL A 229 -23.05 -5.05 6.01
CA VAL A 229 -23.06 -6.51 6.00
C VAL A 229 -22.44 -7.08 7.28
N SER A 230 -22.69 -8.37 7.52
CA SER A 230 -22.07 -9.10 8.62
C SER A 230 -20.55 -9.18 8.43
N GLU A 231 -19.81 -9.38 9.54
CA GLU A 231 -18.35 -9.58 9.47
C GLU A 231 -17.97 -10.88 8.74
N LYS A 232 -18.92 -11.83 8.61
CA LYS A 232 -18.75 -13.10 7.89
C LYS A 232 -18.93 -12.97 6.38
N TYR A 233 -19.49 -11.86 5.89
CA TYR A 233 -19.83 -11.67 4.48
C TYR A 233 -18.66 -12.00 3.53
N LEU A 234 -17.44 -11.58 3.88
CA LEU A 234 -16.25 -11.86 3.10
C LEU A 234 -15.99 -13.37 2.99
N ILE A 235 -15.92 -14.05 4.13
CA ILE A 235 -15.57 -15.47 4.15
C ILE A 235 -16.68 -16.33 3.55
N GLU A 236 -17.95 -16.03 3.85
CA GLU A 236 -19.11 -16.71 3.25
C GLU A 236 -19.06 -16.59 1.72
N SER A 237 -18.82 -15.38 1.20
CA SER A 237 -18.71 -15.15 -0.25
C SER A 237 -17.56 -15.94 -0.88
N MET A 238 -16.39 -15.98 -0.21
CA MET A 238 -15.23 -16.74 -0.69
C MET A 238 -15.49 -18.24 -0.71
N LEU A 239 -16.13 -18.78 0.34
CA LEU A 239 -16.47 -20.20 0.46
C LEU A 239 -17.54 -20.62 -0.56
N ASP A 240 -18.46 -19.72 -0.91
CA ASP A 240 -19.43 -19.89 -1.99
C ASP A 240 -18.78 -19.82 -3.40
N GLY A 241 -17.46 -19.67 -3.47
CA GLY A 241 -16.70 -19.65 -4.73
C GLY A 241 -16.78 -18.32 -5.49
N THR A 242 -17.18 -17.23 -4.81
CA THR A 242 -17.13 -15.86 -5.35
C THR A 242 -15.67 -15.42 -5.45
N PRO A 243 -15.17 -15.10 -6.66
CA PRO A 243 -13.82 -14.59 -6.81
C PRO A 243 -13.62 -13.32 -6.00
N THR A 244 -12.45 -13.17 -5.38
CA THR A 244 -12.16 -12.03 -4.52
C THR A 244 -10.80 -11.42 -4.87
N ILE A 245 -10.75 -10.12 -5.10
CA ILE A 245 -9.51 -9.37 -5.24
C ILE A 245 -9.32 -8.53 -3.98
N PHE A 246 -8.27 -8.81 -3.22
CA PHE A 246 -7.81 -8.00 -2.11
C PHE A 246 -6.95 -6.85 -2.64
N GLU A 247 -7.47 -5.63 -2.55
CA GLU A 247 -6.82 -4.43 -3.05
C GLU A 247 -6.15 -3.66 -1.89
N LEU A 248 -4.82 -3.79 -1.76
CA LEU A 248 -4.05 -3.12 -0.70
C LEU A 248 -3.85 -1.63 -1.03
N THR A 249 -3.66 -0.81 0.02
CA THR A 249 -3.37 0.63 -0.11
C THR A 249 -1.86 0.89 -0.02
N HIS A 250 -1.38 2.01 -0.57
CA HIS A 250 0.03 2.43 -0.49
C HIS A 250 1.02 1.41 -1.07
N GLY A 251 2.32 1.67 -0.90
CA GLY A 251 3.40 0.74 -1.23
C GLY A 251 4.01 0.08 0.01
N ALA A 252 4.64 -1.06 -0.18
CA ALA A 252 5.25 -1.86 0.88
C ALA A 252 6.40 -1.11 1.60
N LEU A 253 7.12 -0.23 0.90
CA LEU A 253 8.24 0.54 1.48
C LEU A 253 7.80 1.75 2.32
N ILE A 254 6.50 2.04 2.35
CA ILE A 254 5.86 3.01 3.26
C ILE A 254 4.84 2.34 4.20
N ASP A 255 4.93 1.02 4.36
CA ASP A 255 4.15 0.25 5.34
C ASP A 255 4.39 0.77 6.77
N GLU A 256 3.36 0.71 7.61
CA GLU A 256 3.43 1.11 9.01
C GLU A 256 4.61 0.50 9.77
N PHE A 257 4.83 -0.81 9.64
CA PHE A 257 5.79 -1.55 10.44
C PHE A 257 7.10 -1.76 9.67
N PHE A 258 7.00 -2.05 8.38
CA PHE A 258 8.16 -2.44 7.59
C PHE A 258 8.81 -1.28 6.80
N GLY A 259 8.09 -0.16 6.63
CA GLY A 259 8.58 1.00 5.90
C GLY A 259 9.64 1.83 6.65
N PHE A 260 10.10 2.90 6.03
CA PHE A 260 11.17 3.75 6.57
C PHE A 260 10.63 4.94 7.40
N ARG A 261 10.25 4.68 8.65
CA ARG A 261 9.79 5.71 9.61
C ARG A 261 10.81 6.85 9.77
N PRO A 262 10.36 8.10 9.98
CA PRO A 262 8.96 8.52 10.14
C PRO A 262 8.20 8.75 8.82
N HIS A 263 8.82 8.54 7.65
CA HIS A 263 8.27 8.90 6.34
C HIS A 263 7.39 7.80 5.74
N ILE A 264 6.33 7.44 6.49
CA ILE A 264 5.43 6.32 6.18
C ILE A 264 3.97 6.63 6.56
N GLY A 265 3.05 5.76 6.13
CA GLY A 265 1.67 5.77 6.60
C GLY A 265 1.51 5.16 8.01
N LYS A 266 0.32 5.32 8.61
CA LYS A 266 -0.07 4.68 9.89
C LYS A 266 -0.94 3.44 9.67
N VAL A 267 -0.78 2.82 8.50
CA VAL A 267 -1.59 1.69 8.05
C VAL A 267 -0.69 0.68 7.35
N SER A 268 -1.02 -0.60 7.50
CA SER A 268 -0.27 -1.64 6.82
C SER A 268 -0.70 -1.78 5.36
N SER A 269 0.29 -1.94 4.49
CA SER A 269 0.20 -2.05 3.02
C SER A 269 0.75 -3.38 2.48
N VAL A 270 1.01 -4.35 3.36
CA VAL A 270 1.56 -5.67 3.01
C VAL A 270 0.56 -6.81 3.27
N PHE A 271 0.83 -7.99 2.71
CA PHE A 271 -0.06 -9.17 2.74
C PHE A 271 -0.56 -9.59 4.14
N SER A 272 0.19 -9.28 5.21
CA SER A 272 -0.28 -9.52 6.59
C SER A 272 -1.62 -8.83 6.90
N SER A 273 -1.94 -7.73 6.21
CA SER A 273 -3.24 -7.06 6.34
C SER A 273 -4.40 -7.84 5.71
N VAL A 274 -4.12 -8.60 4.63
CA VAL A 274 -5.08 -9.56 4.04
C VAL A 274 -5.32 -10.71 5.01
N ARG A 275 -4.24 -11.29 5.57
CA ARG A 275 -4.34 -12.33 6.61
C ARG A 275 -5.20 -11.86 7.79
N LYS A 276 -4.96 -10.64 8.29
CA LYS A 276 -5.76 -10.03 9.36
C LYS A 276 -7.23 -9.85 8.97
N THR A 277 -7.50 -9.42 7.73
CA THR A 277 -8.86 -9.21 7.21
C THR A 277 -9.64 -10.53 7.17
N ILE A 278 -9.06 -11.58 6.57
CA ILE A 278 -9.66 -12.92 6.53
C ILE A 278 -9.85 -13.45 7.94
N GLY A 279 -8.83 -13.36 8.80
CA GLY A 279 -8.90 -13.80 10.19
C GLY A 279 -10.00 -13.11 11.00
N SER A 280 -10.24 -11.81 10.77
CA SER A 280 -11.33 -11.08 11.43
C SER A 280 -12.73 -11.56 11.02
N SER A 281 -12.88 -12.09 9.81
CA SER A 281 -14.14 -12.68 9.34
C SER A 281 -14.40 -14.10 9.87
N LEU A 282 -13.40 -14.74 10.50
CA LEU A 282 -13.48 -16.10 11.06
C LEU A 282 -13.83 -16.12 12.56
N ILE A 283 -14.16 -14.98 13.20
CA ILE A 283 -14.20 -14.83 14.66
C ILE A 283 -15.29 -15.66 15.39
N ASP A 284 -16.21 -16.35 14.69
CA ASP A 284 -17.07 -17.35 15.33
C ASP A 284 -16.38 -18.73 15.42
N LYS A 285 -15.75 -18.97 16.57
CA LYS A 285 -14.95 -20.16 16.94
C LYS A 285 -15.72 -21.49 17.06
N ASN A 286 -16.84 -21.66 16.35
CA ASN A 286 -17.60 -22.91 16.40
C ASN A 286 -17.47 -23.75 15.11
N ASP A 287 -16.68 -23.30 14.13
CA ASP A 287 -16.37 -24.09 12.93
C ASP A 287 -14.87 -24.40 12.89
N ASP A 288 -14.46 -25.43 13.63
CA ASP A 288 -13.08 -25.94 13.71
C ASP A 288 -12.51 -26.40 12.34
N ASN A 289 -13.30 -26.32 11.27
CA ASN A 289 -12.96 -26.82 9.94
C ASN A 289 -12.32 -25.77 9.01
N LEU A 290 -12.23 -24.49 9.40
CA LEU A 290 -11.65 -23.43 8.57
C LEU A 290 -10.29 -22.98 9.11
N ASN A 291 -9.23 -23.37 8.39
CA ASN A 291 -7.87 -22.97 8.71
C ASN A 291 -7.49 -21.68 7.96
N LEU A 292 -7.13 -20.64 8.72
CA LEU A 292 -6.70 -19.35 8.17
C LEU A 292 -5.48 -19.49 7.24
N ASP A 293 -4.50 -20.31 7.61
CA ASP A 293 -3.30 -20.51 6.82
C ASP A 293 -3.63 -21.17 5.47
N GLU A 294 -4.49 -22.21 5.47
CA GLU A 294 -4.93 -22.86 4.23
C GLU A 294 -5.67 -21.89 3.30
N ILE A 295 -6.53 -21.02 3.85
CA ILE A 295 -7.22 -19.99 3.06
C ILE A 295 -6.21 -18.99 2.51
N CYS A 296 -5.29 -18.48 3.34
CA CYS A 296 -4.30 -17.51 2.91
C CYS A 296 -3.30 -18.06 1.88
N ASP A 297 -2.93 -19.33 1.99
CA ASP A 297 -2.06 -20.02 1.04
C ASP A 297 -2.74 -20.24 -0.33
N SER A 298 -4.09 -20.19 -0.37
CA SER A 298 -4.85 -20.21 -1.63
C SER A 298 -4.90 -18.86 -2.35
N VAL A 299 -4.47 -17.76 -1.70
CA VAL A 299 -4.50 -16.41 -2.29
C VAL A 299 -3.28 -16.18 -3.18
N VAL A 300 -3.51 -15.92 -4.47
CA VAL A 300 -2.44 -15.57 -5.42
C VAL A 300 -1.94 -14.14 -5.14
N LYS A 301 -0.66 -13.99 -4.78
CA LYS A 301 -0.02 -12.71 -4.46
C LYS A 301 0.62 -12.10 -5.70
N ILE A 302 0.11 -10.94 -6.12
CA ILE A 302 0.59 -10.17 -7.26
C ILE A 302 1.29 -8.91 -6.74
N GLY A 303 2.60 -8.81 -7.02
CA GLY A 303 3.44 -7.66 -6.71
C GLY A 303 3.52 -6.70 -7.88
N VAL A 304 2.96 -5.51 -7.74
CA VAL A 304 2.95 -4.47 -8.76
C VAL A 304 4.16 -3.56 -8.60
N LEU A 305 4.87 -3.29 -9.70
CA LEU A 305 6.00 -2.38 -9.75
C LEU A 305 6.04 -1.61 -11.08
N ARG A 306 6.74 -0.47 -11.07
CA ARG A 306 7.21 0.19 -12.29
C ARG A 306 8.65 -0.28 -12.57
N PRO A 307 9.12 -0.31 -13.83
CA PRO A 307 10.51 -0.62 -14.18
C PRO A 307 11.51 0.50 -13.79
N TYR A 308 11.06 1.41 -12.94
CA TYR A 308 11.79 2.50 -12.30
C TYR A 308 11.10 2.76 -10.93
N GLN A 309 11.67 3.59 -10.07
CA GLN A 309 11.07 3.91 -8.77
C GLN A 309 10.47 5.31 -8.76
N VAL A 310 9.43 5.48 -7.95
CA VAL A 310 8.80 6.76 -7.67
C VAL A 310 8.54 6.89 -6.17
N ARG A 311 8.60 8.11 -5.66
CA ARG A 311 8.24 8.42 -4.27
C ARG A 311 7.56 9.79 -4.23
N LEU A 312 6.41 9.85 -3.55
CA LEU A 312 5.76 11.12 -3.22
C LEU A 312 6.18 11.54 -1.82
N GLY A 313 6.84 12.69 -1.72
CA GLY A 313 7.22 13.30 -0.46
C GLY A 313 8.61 12.95 0.07
N PRO A 314 8.93 13.42 1.29
CA PRO A 314 10.23 13.28 1.92
C PRO A 314 10.52 11.83 2.32
N GLY A 315 11.75 11.58 2.75
CA GLY A 315 12.26 10.27 3.16
C GLY A 315 13.40 9.77 2.27
N PRO A 316 14.07 8.68 2.67
CA PRO A 316 15.21 8.16 1.92
C PRO A 316 14.76 7.65 0.55
N PHE A 317 15.57 7.92 -0.47
CA PHE A 317 15.37 7.42 -1.83
C PHE A 317 16.73 7.24 -2.51
N PRO A 318 17.46 6.13 -2.22
CA PRO A 318 18.84 5.96 -2.66
C PRO A 318 19.03 6.06 -4.17
N THR A 319 18.06 5.60 -4.98
CA THR A 319 18.16 5.58 -6.45
C THR A 319 17.61 6.82 -7.14
N GLU A 320 17.34 7.90 -6.40
CA GLU A 320 16.78 9.14 -6.94
C GLU A 320 17.62 9.71 -8.09
N ILE A 321 16.92 10.18 -9.13
CA ILE A 321 17.49 10.79 -10.32
C ILE A 321 17.33 12.31 -10.23
N PHE A 322 18.44 13.03 -10.47
CA PHE A 322 18.47 14.49 -10.49
C PHE A 322 18.65 15.06 -11.91
N ASP A 323 18.58 14.21 -12.94
CA ASP A 323 18.54 14.65 -14.33
C ASP A 323 17.18 15.28 -14.64
N PRO A 324 17.11 16.57 -15.05
CA PRO A 324 15.85 17.25 -15.27
C PRO A 324 14.99 16.64 -16.39
N ASN A 325 15.61 16.13 -17.45
CA ASN A 325 14.88 15.56 -18.59
C ASN A 325 14.25 14.22 -18.21
N LEU A 326 14.99 13.38 -17.49
CA LEU A 326 14.44 12.13 -16.96
C LEU A 326 13.39 12.39 -15.88
N TYR A 327 13.59 13.42 -15.05
CA TYR A 327 12.58 13.84 -14.09
C TYR A 327 11.27 14.24 -14.79
N GLU A 328 11.34 15.12 -15.79
CA GLU A 328 10.17 15.57 -16.54
C GLU A 328 9.44 14.39 -17.20
N LEU A 329 10.18 13.48 -17.85
CA LEU A 329 9.62 12.31 -18.52
C LEU A 329 8.95 11.31 -17.56
N LEU A 330 9.59 11.00 -16.42
CA LEU A 330 9.18 9.93 -15.52
C LEU A 330 8.17 10.38 -14.45
N SER A 331 8.05 11.70 -14.23
CA SER A 331 7.21 12.27 -13.17
C SER A 331 5.72 12.31 -13.54
N ASP A 332 4.86 12.24 -12.51
CA ASP A 332 3.41 12.47 -12.63
C ASP A 332 3.01 13.56 -11.61
N ILE A 333 3.44 14.80 -11.89
CA ILE A 333 3.35 15.94 -10.96
C ILE A 333 1.90 16.21 -10.53
N GLY A 334 0.92 15.93 -11.41
CA GLY A 334 -0.51 16.15 -11.14
C GLY A 334 -1.08 15.37 -9.96
N ARG A 335 -0.33 14.41 -9.39
CA ARG A 335 -0.77 13.59 -8.24
C ARG A 335 -0.30 14.11 -6.88
N ALA A 336 0.64 15.05 -6.82
CA ALA A 336 1.14 15.56 -5.55
C ALA A 336 0.14 16.55 -4.91
N THR A 337 -0.14 16.39 -3.61
CA THR A 337 -0.84 17.42 -2.83
C THR A 337 0.17 18.37 -2.17
N GLU A 338 -0.25 19.58 -1.82
CA GLU A 338 0.60 20.54 -1.09
C GLU A 338 1.15 19.99 0.24
N TRP A 339 0.48 18.99 0.81
CA TRP A 339 0.83 18.37 2.10
C TRP A 339 1.78 17.19 1.97
N GLN A 340 1.82 16.59 0.79
CA GLN A 340 2.56 15.36 0.52
C GLN A 340 3.98 15.67 0.07
N GLY A 341 4.19 16.81 -0.59
CA GLY A 341 5.49 17.25 -1.08
C GLY A 341 5.79 16.78 -2.51
N ALA A 342 7.05 16.91 -2.92
CA ALA A 342 7.47 16.68 -4.30
C ALA A 342 7.27 15.23 -4.77
N PHE A 343 6.90 15.06 -6.03
CA PHE A 343 7.06 13.78 -6.75
C PHE A 343 8.53 13.59 -7.05
N ARG A 344 9.08 12.41 -6.76
CA ARG A 344 10.49 12.07 -6.97
C ARG A 344 10.57 10.81 -7.81
N VAL A 345 11.57 10.73 -8.67
CA VAL A 345 11.80 9.58 -9.56
C VAL A 345 13.19 9.00 -9.33
N GLY A 346 13.35 7.70 -9.55
CA GLY A 346 14.60 7.01 -9.36
C GLY A 346 14.73 5.79 -10.27
N TRP A 347 15.94 5.26 -10.38
CA TRP A 347 16.19 4.00 -11.09
C TRP A 347 15.53 2.82 -10.36
N LEU A 348 15.31 1.71 -11.07
CA LEU A 348 14.82 0.48 -10.47
C LEU A 348 15.76 0.02 -9.35
N ASP A 349 15.20 -0.35 -8.20
CA ASP A 349 15.95 -0.59 -6.97
C ASP A 349 15.79 -2.05 -6.52
N LEU A 350 16.74 -2.92 -6.88
CA LEU A 350 16.65 -4.34 -6.53
C LEU A 350 16.77 -4.60 -5.03
N PRO A 351 17.72 -4.00 -4.27
CA PRO A 351 17.78 -4.18 -2.82
C PRO A 351 16.43 -3.89 -2.14
N ALA A 352 15.79 -2.77 -2.48
CA ALA A 352 14.51 -2.37 -1.89
C ALA A 352 13.35 -3.27 -2.34
N LEU A 353 13.28 -3.65 -3.62
CA LEU A 353 12.21 -4.51 -4.13
C LEU A 353 12.31 -5.96 -3.63
N LYS A 354 13.52 -6.52 -3.48
CA LYS A 354 13.73 -7.83 -2.84
C LYS A 354 13.24 -7.81 -1.38
N TYR A 355 13.51 -6.73 -0.67
CA TYR A 355 12.98 -6.51 0.67
C TYR A 355 11.44 -6.43 0.68
N ALA A 356 10.85 -5.67 -0.24
CA ALA A 356 9.41 -5.53 -0.37
C ALA A 356 8.71 -6.88 -0.62
N ILE A 357 9.31 -7.76 -1.43
CA ILE A 357 8.82 -9.14 -1.64
C ILE A 357 8.90 -9.94 -0.33
N ALA A 358 10.02 -9.87 0.40
CA ALA A 358 10.20 -10.61 1.65
C ALA A 358 9.21 -10.21 2.76
N ILE A 359 8.88 -8.92 2.89
CA ILE A 359 7.92 -8.44 3.91
C ILE A 359 6.46 -8.75 3.56
N ASN A 360 6.17 -9.13 2.31
CA ASN A 360 4.87 -9.64 1.89
C ASN A 360 4.78 -11.18 1.93
N ASP A 361 5.77 -11.86 2.52
CA ASP A 361 5.87 -13.31 2.55
C ASP A 361 5.96 -13.92 1.13
N GLY A 362 6.71 -13.26 0.25
CA GLY A 362 6.87 -13.65 -1.14
C GLY A 362 5.77 -13.15 -2.07
N MET A 363 5.97 -13.36 -3.37
CA MET A 363 5.00 -13.06 -4.44
C MET A 363 4.89 -14.28 -5.35
N ASP A 364 3.70 -14.56 -5.87
CA ASP A 364 3.50 -15.58 -6.91
C ASP A 364 3.86 -15.01 -8.28
N TYR A 365 3.47 -13.76 -8.54
CA TYR A 365 3.71 -13.08 -9.81
C TYR A 365 4.02 -11.60 -9.64
N LEU A 366 4.75 -11.05 -10.60
CA LEU A 366 4.93 -9.61 -10.76
C LEU A 366 4.00 -9.05 -11.84
N ALA A 367 3.55 -7.81 -11.63
CA ALA A 367 2.89 -6.99 -12.64
C ALA A 367 3.73 -5.74 -12.91
N ILE A 368 4.23 -5.60 -14.13
CA ILE A 368 5.03 -4.45 -14.55
C ILE A 368 4.10 -3.40 -15.18
N THR A 369 4.15 -2.18 -14.67
CA THR A 369 3.37 -1.04 -15.15
C THR A 369 4.25 0.09 -15.66
N CYS A 370 3.66 1.01 -16.43
CA CYS A 370 4.35 2.19 -16.94
C CYS A 370 5.61 1.84 -17.73
N LEU A 371 5.61 0.71 -18.45
CA LEU A 371 6.74 0.33 -19.29
C LEU A 371 6.89 1.31 -20.46
N ASP A 372 5.76 1.79 -21.00
CA ASP A 372 5.65 2.78 -22.08
C ASP A 372 6.36 4.09 -21.78
N VAL A 373 6.37 4.51 -20.52
CA VAL A 373 7.02 5.75 -20.06
C VAL A 373 8.54 5.71 -20.28
N LEU A 374 9.14 4.51 -20.41
CA LEU A 374 10.57 4.35 -20.66
C LEU A 374 10.97 4.45 -22.14
N SER A 375 10.02 4.65 -23.06
CA SER A 375 10.35 4.86 -24.48
C SER A 375 11.23 6.10 -24.64
N GLY A 376 12.36 5.95 -25.34
CA GLY A 376 13.37 7.00 -25.52
C GLY A 376 14.41 7.09 -24.40
N VAL A 377 14.28 6.31 -23.31
CA VAL A 377 15.27 6.32 -22.21
C VAL A 377 16.43 5.39 -22.52
N LYS A 378 17.61 5.96 -22.72
CA LYS A 378 18.84 5.21 -23.01
C LYS A 378 20.06 5.78 -22.27
N PRO A 379 20.81 4.95 -21.53
CA PRO A 379 20.50 3.56 -21.19
C PRO A 379 19.47 3.45 -20.05
N LEU A 380 18.83 2.28 -19.91
CA LEU A 380 18.05 1.93 -18.71
C LEU A 380 18.99 1.37 -17.64
N LYS A 381 18.79 1.75 -16.38
CA LYS A 381 19.64 1.31 -15.27
C LYS A 381 18.83 0.66 -14.14
N VAL A 382 19.40 -0.40 -13.59
CA VAL A 382 18.88 -1.11 -12.42
C VAL A 382 19.95 -1.14 -11.33
N CYS A 383 19.66 -0.53 -10.19
CA CYS A 383 20.55 -0.51 -9.05
C CYS A 383 20.57 -1.87 -8.34
N THR A 384 21.77 -2.39 -8.09
CA THR A 384 21.99 -3.70 -7.43
C THR A 384 22.60 -3.55 -6.03
N SER A 385 23.20 -2.41 -5.71
CA SER A 385 23.80 -2.15 -4.39
C SER A 385 23.90 -0.65 -4.10
N TYR A 386 24.05 -0.30 -2.82
CA TYR A 386 24.32 1.05 -2.38
C TYR A 386 25.70 1.17 -1.74
N GLN A 387 26.34 2.32 -1.89
CA GLN A 387 27.43 2.75 -1.04
C GLN A 387 26.86 3.50 0.16
N TYR A 388 27.28 3.12 1.35
CA TYR A 388 27.08 3.88 2.59
C TYR A 388 28.43 4.36 3.12
N GLU A 389 28.49 5.60 3.60
CA GLU A 389 29.65 6.19 4.26
C GLU A 389 29.25 6.73 5.64
N GLY A 390 29.86 6.16 6.70
CA GLY A 390 29.51 6.48 8.08
C GLY A 390 29.85 5.36 9.07
N ASP A 391 29.11 5.32 10.17
CA ASP A 391 29.28 4.32 11.23
C ASP A 391 28.74 2.96 10.79
N LEU A 392 29.64 1.97 10.71
CA LEU A 392 29.33 0.63 10.23
C LEU A 392 28.74 -0.28 11.33
N THR A 393 28.76 0.16 12.60
CA THR A 393 28.47 -0.67 13.79
C THR A 393 27.10 -1.34 13.74
N ASN A 394 26.08 -0.63 13.23
CA ASN A 394 24.70 -1.10 13.25
C ASN A 394 24.21 -1.66 11.91
N LEU A 395 25.07 -1.74 10.87
CA LEU A 395 24.64 -2.20 9.55
C LEU A 395 24.15 -3.65 9.59
N GLU A 396 24.85 -4.52 10.31
CA GLU A 396 24.54 -5.95 10.40
C GLU A 396 23.14 -6.22 10.95
N LYS A 397 22.57 -5.31 11.75
CA LYS A 397 21.21 -5.45 12.29
C LYS A 397 20.14 -5.37 11.19
N TYR A 398 20.38 -4.57 10.16
CA TYR A 398 19.34 -4.13 9.21
C TYR A 398 19.62 -4.46 7.75
N PHE A 399 20.89 -4.71 7.40
CA PHE A 399 21.34 -4.81 6.01
C PHE A 399 22.21 -6.05 5.79
N TYR A 400 22.16 -6.57 4.57
CA TYR A 400 23.24 -7.39 4.02
C TYR A 400 24.27 -6.43 3.43
N TRP A 401 25.52 -6.53 3.87
CA TRP A 401 26.56 -5.56 3.51
C TRP A 401 27.97 -6.16 3.55
N GLU A 402 28.89 -5.50 2.87
CA GLU A 402 30.32 -5.80 2.88
C GLU A 402 31.14 -4.52 3.08
N LYS A 403 32.28 -4.62 3.77
CA LYS A 403 33.18 -3.49 3.99
C LYS A 403 34.00 -3.24 2.73
N ILE A 404 33.95 -2.02 2.20
CA ILE A 404 34.67 -1.61 0.98
C ILE A 404 35.67 -0.46 1.22
N GLY A 405 35.77 0.03 2.45
CA GLY A 405 36.71 1.06 2.85
C GLY A 405 36.72 1.25 4.36
N ARG A 406 37.51 2.19 4.88
CA ARG A 406 37.67 2.43 6.33
C ARG A 406 36.30 2.60 7.03
N ASP A 407 35.52 3.55 6.50
CA ASP A 407 34.19 3.95 6.97
C ASP A 407 33.14 3.82 5.86
N LYS A 408 33.38 2.90 4.90
CA LYS A 408 32.52 2.66 3.73
C LYS A 408 32.05 1.23 3.66
N ALA A 409 30.76 1.07 3.36
CA ALA A 409 30.10 -0.21 3.15
C ALA A 409 29.38 -0.25 1.81
N LYS A 410 29.37 -1.43 1.19
CA LYS A 410 28.44 -1.77 0.11
C LYS A 410 27.28 -2.54 0.71
N ILE A 411 26.07 -1.98 0.60
CA ILE A 411 24.82 -2.59 1.05
C ILE A 411 24.16 -3.26 -0.16
N THR A 412 23.88 -4.55 -0.06
CA THR A 412 23.31 -5.36 -1.16
C THR A 412 21.86 -5.77 -0.91
N GLY A 413 21.33 -5.51 0.29
CA GLY A 413 19.95 -5.83 0.62
C GLY A 413 19.58 -5.46 2.06
N PHE A 414 18.32 -5.69 2.40
CA PHE A 414 17.76 -5.42 3.72
C PHE A 414 17.38 -6.72 4.41
N LYS A 415 17.53 -6.76 5.73
CA LYS A 415 17.07 -7.87 6.56
C LYS A 415 15.63 -7.63 7.01
N LYS A 416 14.77 -8.65 6.87
CA LYS A 416 13.48 -8.71 7.56
C LYS A 416 13.76 -9.20 8.98
N THR A 417 13.61 -8.31 9.96
CA THR A 417 13.91 -8.58 11.37
C THR A 417 12.79 -8.07 12.26
N GLU A 418 12.55 -8.73 13.39
CA GLU A 418 11.56 -8.33 14.38
C GLU A 418 11.93 -7.00 15.08
N LEU A 419 13.20 -6.59 15.02
CA LEU A 419 13.64 -5.28 15.53
C LEU A 419 12.82 -4.13 14.92
N LEU A 420 12.31 -4.29 13.70
CA LEU A 420 11.52 -3.26 13.01
C LEU A 420 10.19 -2.93 13.69
N PHE A 421 9.77 -3.67 14.72
CA PHE A 421 8.58 -3.31 15.49
C PHE A 421 8.85 -2.24 16.57
N THR A 422 10.09 -1.78 16.73
CA THR A 422 10.46 -0.75 17.72
C THR A 422 10.85 0.58 17.07
N GLU A 423 10.60 1.70 17.76
CA GLU A 423 10.94 3.04 17.27
C GLU A 423 12.46 3.23 17.16
N GLU A 424 13.24 2.63 18.06
CA GLU A 424 14.70 2.71 18.09
C GLU A 424 15.30 2.13 16.81
N ALA A 425 14.80 0.98 16.35
CA ALA A 425 15.29 0.36 15.13
C ALA A 425 15.10 1.26 13.91
N HIS A 426 13.97 1.97 13.84
CA HIS A 426 13.74 2.93 12.77
C HIS A 426 14.61 4.19 12.89
N ALA A 427 14.82 4.70 14.11
CA ALA A 427 15.69 5.82 14.38
C ALA A 427 17.16 5.53 14.03
N GLU A 428 17.59 4.26 14.11
CA GLU A 428 18.91 3.83 13.63
C GLU A 428 18.93 3.60 12.11
N ARG A 429 17.94 2.86 11.55
CA ARG A 429 17.93 2.38 10.17
C ARG A 429 17.71 3.49 9.14
N THR A 430 16.70 4.33 9.34
CA THR A 430 16.30 5.31 8.32
C THR A 430 17.40 6.35 8.02
N PRO A 431 18.12 6.91 9.01
CA PRO A 431 19.23 7.84 8.74
C PRO A 431 20.38 7.25 7.92
N ILE A 432 20.62 5.94 8.01
CA ILE A 432 21.62 5.24 7.19
C ILE A 432 21.27 5.38 5.70
N LEU A 433 20.00 5.18 5.36
CA LEU A 433 19.51 5.23 3.98
C LEU A 433 19.60 6.62 3.34
N PHE A 434 19.49 7.70 4.12
CA PHE A 434 19.73 9.06 3.62
C PHE A 434 21.18 9.28 3.15
N LYS A 435 22.12 8.54 3.74
CA LYS A 435 23.55 8.57 3.37
C LYS A 435 23.90 7.54 2.30
N CYS A 436 22.96 6.67 1.91
CA CYS A 436 23.18 5.73 0.82
C CYS A 436 23.15 6.44 -0.54
N ARG A 437 24.03 6.01 -1.44
CA ARG A 437 24.04 6.38 -2.86
C ARG A 437 24.11 5.09 -3.68
N PRO A 438 23.53 5.04 -4.88
CA PRO A 438 23.58 3.82 -5.67
C PRO A 438 25.02 3.60 -6.12
N LEU A 439 25.52 2.38 -5.98
CA LEU A 439 26.92 2.04 -6.24
C LEU A 439 27.03 1.22 -7.53
N ASP A 440 26.37 0.07 -7.57
CA ASP A 440 26.40 -0.83 -8.73
C ASP A 440 25.10 -0.73 -9.55
N PHE A 441 25.25 -0.81 -10.87
CA PHE A 441 24.13 -0.85 -11.81
C PHE A 441 24.30 -1.95 -12.86
N ILE A 442 23.19 -2.60 -13.20
CA ILE A 442 23.04 -3.32 -14.47
C ILE A 442 22.44 -2.34 -15.47
N THR A 443 22.98 -2.32 -16.69
CA THR A 443 22.62 -1.36 -17.73
C THR A 443 22.06 -2.10 -18.94
N PHE A 444 20.92 -1.63 -19.45
CA PHE A 444 20.27 -2.13 -20.66
C PHE A 444 20.26 -1.04 -21.73
N GLY A 445 20.25 -1.43 -23.00
CA GLY A 445 20.32 -0.49 -24.13
C GLY A 445 19.13 0.48 -24.22
N GLY A 446 18.02 0.18 -23.55
CA GLY A 446 16.76 0.91 -23.67
C GLY A 446 16.06 0.64 -25.02
N PHE A 447 15.00 1.39 -25.31
CA PHE A 447 14.21 1.22 -26.53
C PHE A 447 13.53 2.53 -26.93
N ASP A 448 13.12 2.62 -28.20
CA ASP A 448 12.28 3.71 -28.70
C ASP A 448 10.97 3.15 -29.25
N GLY A 449 10.02 4.04 -29.52
CA GLY A 449 8.79 3.74 -30.22
C GLY A 449 7.60 3.49 -29.29
N ASP A 450 6.43 3.46 -29.91
CA ASP A 450 5.16 3.18 -29.23
C ASP A 450 5.00 1.67 -29.02
N ILE A 451 4.70 1.26 -27.79
CA ILE A 451 4.47 -0.13 -27.41
C ILE A 451 3.01 -0.42 -27.03
N HIS A 452 2.09 0.54 -27.15
CA HIS A 452 0.69 0.40 -26.72
C HIS A 452 -0.06 -0.74 -27.42
N LEU A 453 0.36 -1.10 -28.64
CA LEU A 453 -0.24 -2.19 -29.42
C LEU A 453 0.27 -3.59 -29.02
N ALA A 454 1.30 -3.71 -28.19
CA ALA A 454 1.85 -5.00 -27.79
C ALA A 454 0.83 -5.82 -26.98
N LYS A 455 0.63 -7.10 -27.36
CA LYS A 455 -0.29 -8.02 -26.68
C LYS A 455 0.39 -9.27 -26.14
N ARG A 456 1.70 -9.41 -26.33
CA ARG A 456 2.57 -10.47 -25.79
C ARG A 456 4.02 -9.99 -25.75
N LEU A 457 4.88 -10.68 -24.99
CA LEU A 457 6.29 -10.29 -24.83
C LEU A 457 7.06 -10.20 -26.15
N SER A 458 6.75 -11.05 -27.11
CA SER A 458 7.42 -11.05 -28.43
C SER A 458 7.09 -9.83 -29.29
N ASP A 459 6.04 -9.08 -28.95
CA ASP A 459 5.67 -7.84 -29.66
C ASP A 459 6.48 -6.64 -29.14
N LEU A 460 7.14 -6.76 -27.98
CA LEU A 460 7.93 -5.68 -27.40
C LEU A 460 9.28 -5.52 -28.12
N PRO A 461 9.80 -4.28 -28.26
CA PRO A 461 11.18 -4.05 -28.66
C PRO A 461 12.17 -4.78 -27.74
N SER A 462 13.34 -5.17 -28.27
CA SER A 462 14.32 -5.98 -27.54
C SER A 462 14.69 -5.38 -26.18
N GLY A 463 14.99 -4.08 -26.11
CA GLY A 463 15.34 -3.44 -24.84
C GLY A 463 14.22 -3.42 -23.80
N ALA A 464 12.95 -3.32 -24.23
CA ALA A 464 11.79 -3.41 -23.35
C ALA A 464 11.58 -4.85 -22.85
N ARG A 465 11.80 -5.83 -23.73
CA ARG A 465 11.72 -7.25 -23.38
C ARG A 465 12.84 -7.67 -22.42
N GLU A 466 14.08 -7.24 -22.69
CA GLU A 466 15.25 -7.56 -21.87
C GLU A 466 15.08 -7.13 -20.42
N ILE A 467 14.57 -5.90 -20.17
CA ILE A 467 14.34 -5.44 -18.79
C ILE A 467 13.20 -6.22 -18.12
N VAL A 468 12.14 -6.57 -18.84
CA VAL A 468 11.04 -7.39 -18.31
C VAL A 468 11.52 -8.79 -17.95
N ASP A 469 12.25 -9.44 -18.85
CA ASP A 469 12.81 -10.77 -18.65
C ASP A 469 13.81 -10.76 -17.49
N PHE A 470 14.66 -9.73 -17.40
CA PHE A 470 15.60 -9.56 -16.29
C PHE A 470 14.90 -9.41 -14.95
N ILE A 471 13.87 -8.55 -14.84
CA ILE A 471 13.11 -8.33 -13.59
C ILE A 471 12.58 -9.65 -13.03
N GLY A 472 12.04 -10.52 -13.89
CA GLY A 472 11.51 -11.81 -13.47
C GLY A 472 12.54 -12.93 -13.25
N SER A 473 13.79 -12.72 -13.68
CA SER A 473 14.85 -13.73 -13.63
C SER A 473 15.41 -13.97 -12.21
N GLY A 474 16.22 -15.02 -12.05
CA GLY A 474 16.95 -15.30 -10.82
C GLY A 474 17.91 -14.17 -10.40
N ASP A 475 18.53 -13.50 -11.37
CA ASP A 475 19.43 -12.37 -11.13
C ASP A 475 18.66 -11.08 -10.78
N GLY A 476 17.41 -10.98 -11.22
CA GLY A 476 16.47 -9.91 -10.88
C GLY A 476 15.78 -10.13 -9.54
N LEU A 477 14.45 -10.25 -9.55
CA LEU A 477 13.62 -10.40 -8.35
C LEU A 477 13.26 -11.85 -8.03
N SER A 478 13.62 -12.83 -8.87
CA SER A 478 13.30 -14.25 -8.69
C SER A 478 11.80 -14.55 -8.53
N VAL A 479 10.95 -13.74 -9.15
CA VAL A 479 9.49 -13.92 -9.19
C VAL A 479 9.04 -13.74 -10.65
N PRO A 480 8.28 -14.68 -11.24
CA PRO A 480 7.89 -14.58 -12.64
C PRO A 480 7.03 -13.34 -12.90
N VAL A 481 7.27 -12.67 -14.02
CA VAL A 481 6.37 -11.61 -14.50
C VAL A 481 5.11 -12.27 -15.07
N GLY A 482 3.96 -11.99 -14.45
CA GLY A 482 2.66 -12.52 -14.88
C GLY A 482 1.87 -11.54 -15.73
N ILE A 483 2.06 -10.23 -15.54
CA ILE A 483 1.31 -9.17 -16.25
C ILE A 483 2.28 -8.08 -16.70
N VAL A 484 2.11 -7.61 -17.93
CA VAL A 484 2.77 -6.41 -18.45
C VAL A 484 1.71 -5.41 -18.90
N SER A 485 1.86 -4.17 -18.44
CA SER A 485 1.05 -3.04 -18.85
C SER A 485 1.89 -2.11 -19.71
N VAL A 486 1.38 -1.83 -20.91
CA VAL A 486 2.02 -0.99 -21.91
C VAL A 486 1.31 0.34 -22.09
N SER A 487 0.26 0.63 -21.31
CA SER A 487 -0.34 1.97 -21.20
C SER A 487 -1.16 2.10 -19.90
N PRO A 488 -1.61 3.31 -19.51
CA PRO A 488 -2.52 3.50 -18.38
C PRO A 488 -3.91 2.88 -18.62
N TYR A 489 -4.34 2.68 -19.87
CA TYR A 489 -5.68 2.22 -20.21
C TYR A 489 -5.94 0.75 -19.85
N CYS A 490 -7.20 0.41 -19.62
CA CYS A 490 -7.61 -0.92 -19.15
C CYS A 490 -7.26 -2.07 -20.11
N ASP A 491 -7.25 -1.84 -21.42
CA ASP A 491 -7.11 -2.88 -22.46
C ASP A 491 -5.65 -3.06 -22.95
N ASP A 492 -4.74 -2.21 -22.51
CA ASP A 492 -3.34 -2.18 -22.94
C ASP A 492 -2.44 -2.89 -21.94
N LYS A 493 -2.88 -4.10 -21.61
CA LYS A 493 -2.26 -5.02 -20.65
C LYS A 493 -2.43 -6.43 -21.16
N PHE A 494 -1.42 -7.26 -20.96
CA PHE A 494 -1.48 -8.67 -21.34
C PHE A 494 -0.87 -9.57 -20.27
N PHE A 495 -1.35 -10.80 -20.25
CA PHE A 495 -0.76 -11.85 -19.42
C PHE A 495 0.47 -12.42 -20.13
N VAL A 496 1.53 -12.61 -19.36
CA VAL A 496 2.74 -13.31 -19.79
C VAL A 496 2.63 -14.80 -19.50
N ALA A 497 1.97 -15.16 -18.39
CA ALA A 497 1.64 -16.54 -18.03
C ALA A 497 0.17 -16.82 -18.37
N GLU A 498 -0.11 -17.97 -19.01
CA GLU A 498 -1.47 -18.31 -19.50
C GLU A 498 -2.50 -18.41 -18.36
N ASP A 499 -2.10 -18.89 -17.18
CA ASP A 499 -2.95 -18.96 -15.99
C ASP A 499 -2.19 -18.47 -14.74
N LEU A 500 -2.73 -17.42 -14.09
CA LEU A 500 -2.27 -16.97 -12.76
C LEU A 500 -2.85 -17.90 -11.69
N THR A 501 -2.16 -19.01 -11.44
CA THR A 501 -2.49 -19.98 -10.39
C THR A 501 -1.48 -19.85 -9.25
N PRO A 502 -1.82 -20.21 -8.00
CA PRO A 502 -0.82 -20.25 -6.94
C PRO A 502 0.38 -21.06 -7.43
N VAL A 503 1.59 -20.49 -7.37
CA VAL A 503 2.78 -21.24 -7.71
C VAL A 503 3.01 -22.15 -6.52
N THR A 504 2.41 -23.35 -6.54
CA THR A 504 2.57 -24.35 -5.47
C THR A 504 4.04 -24.42 -5.07
N ALA A 505 4.30 -24.31 -3.76
CA ALA A 505 5.64 -24.23 -3.17
C ALA A 505 6.62 -25.31 -3.66
N GLU A 506 6.12 -26.41 -4.22
CA GLU A 506 6.90 -27.45 -4.91
C GLU A 506 7.74 -26.95 -6.09
N ARG A 507 7.36 -25.86 -6.78
CA ARG A 507 8.14 -25.34 -7.92
C ARG A 507 9.35 -24.50 -7.52
N LEU A 508 9.26 -23.79 -6.39
CA LEU A 508 10.38 -23.03 -5.82
C LEU A 508 11.42 -23.92 -5.13
N LEU A 509 10.99 -25.07 -4.59
CA LEU A 509 11.90 -26.06 -3.99
C LEU A 509 12.66 -26.91 -5.03
N ARG A 510 12.25 -26.93 -6.30
CA ARG A 510 12.92 -27.73 -7.35
C ARG A 510 14.09 -27.01 -8.04
N ASN A 511 14.18 -25.68 -7.93
CA ASN A 511 15.21 -24.89 -8.64
C ASN A 511 16.16 -24.11 -7.71
N GLY A 512 16.23 -24.45 -6.42
CA GLY A 512 17.04 -23.69 -5.45
C GLY A 512 17.59 -24.55 -4.32
N HIS A 513 18.64 -25.31 -4.62
CA HIS A 513 19.64 -25.86 -3.70
C HIS A 513 19.18 -26.95 -2.70
N SER A 514 20.03 -27.97 -2.62
CA SER A 514 20.02 -29.08 -1.68
C SER A 514 19.58 -28.66 -0.27
N ARG A 515 18.52 -29.30 0.23
CA ARG A 515 18.17 -29.33 1.65
C ARG A 515 19.33 -29.94 2.43
N GLU A 516 20.15 -29.11 3.06
CA GLU A 516 20.77 -29.49 4.33
C GLU A 516 19.99 -28.81 5.46
N ASN A 517 19.50 -29.64 6.38
CA ASN A 517 18.71 -29.27 7.54
C ASN A 517 19.51 -28.35 8.47
N GLY A 518 18.96 -27.18 8.77
CA GLY A 518 19.50 -26.24 9.76
C GLY A 518 18.53 -25.98 10.90
N ASN A 519 18.25 -26.99 11.74
CA ASN A 519 17.77 -26.76 13.10
C ASN A 519 18.92 -26.15 13.91
N LEU A 520 18.95 -24.83 14.09
CA LEU A 520 19.92 -24.18 14.98
C LEU A 520 19.36 -24.09 16.41
N PHE A 521 19.30 -25.23 17.09
CA PHE A 521 19.43 -25.27 18.54
C PHE A 521 20.90 -25.57 18.87
N LEU A 522 21.55 -24.64 19.56
CA LEU A 522 22.94 -24.74 20.01
C LEU A 522 23.14 -26.02 20.86
N ARG A 523 23.99 -26.94 20.41
CA ARG A 523 24.58 -28.02 21.20
C ARG A 523 26.09 -27.78 21.35
N LYS A 524 26.65 -28.11 22.51
CA LYS A 524 28.11 -28.16 22.71
C LYS A 524 28.73 -29.25 21.82
N GLN A 525 29.97 -29.01 21.40
CA GLN A 525 30.74 -29.82 20.44
C GLN A 525 31.04 -31.27 20.87
N ASP A 526 30.63 -31.72 22.06
CA ASP A 526 30.92 -33.06 22.59
C ASP A 526 29.70 -33.97 22.82
N GLY A 527 28.50 -33.54 22.38
CA GLY A 527 27.33 -34.42 22.32
C GLY A 527 26.64 -34.75 23.66
N SER A 528 26.99 -34.07 24.75
CA SER A 528 26.30 -34.23 26.04
C SER A 528 25.15 -33.21 26.25
N PRO A 529 24.02 -33.58 26.89
CA PRO A 529 22.90 -32.67 27.13
C PRO A 529 23.20 -31.64 28.22
N LEU A 530 22.85 -30.36 27.98
CA LEU A 530 22.94 -29.27 28.96
C LEU A 530 21.89 -29.46 30.07
N SER A 531 22.34 -29.68 31.30
CA SER A 531 21.49 -29.71 32.50
C SER A 531 20.90 -28.32 32.77
N ARG A 532 19.59 -28.29 33.06
CA ARG A 532 18.86 -27.08 33.50
C ARG A 532 19.38 -26.60 34.85
N GLY A 533 19.74 -25.33 34.94
CA GLY A 533 19.92 -24.54 36.16
C GLY A 533 19.09 -23.27 36.03
#